data_AF-A0AAW8PZ23-F1
#
_entry.id   AF-A0AAW8PZ23-F1
#
_cell.length_a   1.000
_cell.length_b   1.000
_cell.length_c   1.000
_cell.angle_alpha   90.00
_cell.angle_beta   90.00
_cell.angle_gamma   90.00
#
_symmetry.space_group_name_H-M   'P 1'
#
loop_
_entity.id
_entity.type
_entity.pdbx_description
1 polymer ?
#
loop_
_entity_poly.entity_id
_entity_poly.type
_entity_poly.pdbx_seq_one_letter_code
_entity_poly.pdbx_strand_id
1 'polypeptide(L)'
;MGIKKLSDAIHEQYGVALEKGLSCQFCNSKDGHDVLVETGDHDSFGGFEVLFYCHACRDNGDPCETFFTLDTHPDYKSEKES
;
A
#
# COMPACT_ATOMS: atom_id res chain seq x y z
N MET A 1 -5.43 -10.66 24.60
CA MET A 1 -5.55 -10.52 23.14
C MET A 1 -4.14 -10.26 22.63
N GLY A 2 -3.61 -11.17 21.80
CA GLY A 2 -2.19 -11.17 21.42
C GLY A 2 -1.85 -9.96 20.55
N ILE A 3 -0.68 -9.38 20.78
CA ILE A 3 -0.08 -8.37 19.91
C ILE A 3 0.15 -9.07 18.56
N LYS A 4 -0.66 -8.76 17.53
CA LYS A 4 -0.25 -9.09 16.15
C LYS A 4 0.96 -8.22 15.85
N LYS A 5 1.98 -8.78 15.18
CA LYS A 5 3.17 -8.01 14.80
C LYS A 5 2.79 -7.08 13.65
N LEU A 6 3.38 -5.88 13.62
CA LEU A 6 3.09 -4.86 12.60
C LEU A 6 3.23 -5.39 11.17
N SER A 7 4.26 -6.22 10.95
CA SER A 7 4.46 -6.94 9.69
C SER A 7 3.23 -7.72 9.23
N ASP A 8 2.57 -8.42 10.15
CA ASP A 8 1.48 -9.33 9.84
C ASP A 8 0.22 -8.54 9.44
N ALA A 9 -0.05 -7.41 10.11
CA ALA A 9 -1.14 -6.53 9.72
C ALA A 9 -0.90 -5.82 8.39
N ILE A 10 0.33 -5.39 8.11
CA ILE A 10 0.66 -4.78 6.81
C ILE A 10 0.42 -5.79 5.69
N HIS A 11 0.90 -7.03 5.84
CA HIS A 11 0.68 -8.08 4.83
C HIS A 11 -0.80 -8.47 4.70
N GLU A 12 -1.55 -8.49 5.79
CA GLU A 12 -3.01 -8.72 5.77
C GLU A 12 -3.72 -7.61 4.97
N GLN A 13 -3.44 -6.34 5.27
CA GLN A 13 -4.03 -5.20 4.56
C GLN A 13 -3.59 -5.12 3.10
N TYR A 14 -2.35 -5.48 2.81
CA TYR A 14 -1.86 -5.60 1.43
C TYR A 14 -2.68 -6.64 0.66
N GLY A 15 -2.89 -7.83 1.23
CA GLY A 15 -3.77 -8.84 0.65
C GLY A 15 -5.19 -8.34 0.39
N VAL A 16 -5.79 -7.62 1.36
CA VAL A 16 -7.12 -6.99 1.20
C VAL A 16 -7.14 -5.98 0.06
N ALA A 17 -6.07 -5.19 -0.12
CA ALA A 17 -5.97 -4.24 -1.23
C ALA A 17 -5.92 -4.96 -2.59
N LEU A 18 -5.21 -6.09 -2.68
CA LEU A 18 -5.18 -6.92 -3.90
C LEU A 18 -6.55 -7.51 -4.22
N GLU A 19 -7.30 -7.98 -3.21
CA GLU A 19 -8.65 -8.51 -3.38
C GLU A 19 -9.66 -7.46 -3.85
N LYS A 20 -9.55 -6.21 -3.36
CA LYS A 20 -10.38 -5.08 -3.83
C LYS A 20 -10.10 -4.72 -5.29
N GLY A 21 -8.92 -5.06 -5.79
CA GLY A 21 -8.47 -4.85 -7.14
C GLY A 21 -7.84 -3.47 -7.32
N LEU A 22 -6.55 -3.49 -7.66
CA LEU A 22 -5.78 -2.29 -7.97
C LEU A 22 -6.09 -1.84 -9.41
N SER A 23 -6.07 -0.53 -9.61
CA SER A 23 -6.27 0.07 -10.93
C SER A 23 -5.54 1.40 -11.07
N CYS A 24 -5.13 1.71 -12.29
CA CYS A 24 -4.50 2.98 -12.59
C CYS A 24 -5.49 4.13 -12.39
N GLN A 25 -5.16 5.13 -11.59
CA GLN A 25 -6.01 6.31 -11.44
C GLN A 25 -6.19 7.13 -12.73
N PHE A 26 -5.22 7.02 -13.66
CA PHE A 26 -5.24 7.78 -14.90
C PHE A 26 -6.12 7.13 -15.98
N CYS A 27 -5.92 5.84 -16.24
CA CYS A 27 -6.62 5.13 -17.33
C CYS A 27 -7.59 4.04 -16.86
N ASN A 28 -7.71 3.79 -15.56
CA ASN A 28 -8.53 2.74 -14.94
C ASN A 28 -8.14 1.30 -15.35
N SER A 29 -7.00 1.10 -16.02
CA SER A 29 -6.47 -0.22 -16.34
C SER A 29 -6.08 -0.97 -15.07
N LYS A 30 -6.33 -2.28 -15.05
CA LYS A 30 -5.86 -3.20 -14.02
C LYS A 30 -4.56 -3.92 -14.42
N ASP A 31 -4.07 -3.64 -15.63
CA ASP A 31 -2.84 -4.21 -16.14
C ASP A 31 -1.63 -3.39 -15.64
N GLY A 32 -0.84 -4.03 -14.80
CA GLY A 32 0.27 -3.41 -14.10
C GLY A 32 0.92 -4.35 -13.10
N HIS A 33 1.79 -3.80 -12.28
CA HIS A 33 2.39 -4.52 -11.16
C HIS A 33 2.32 -3.65 -9.90
N ASP A 34 2.20 -4.29 -8.76
CA ASP A 34 2.08 -3.63 -7.47
C ASP A 34 3.26 -3.95 -6.56
N VAL A 35 3.57 -2.99 -5.69
CA VAL A 35 4.68 -3.06 -4.73
C VAL A 35 4.24 -2.42 -3.42
N LEU A 36 4.53 -3.09 -2.31
CA LEU A 36 4.38 -2.51 -0.98
C LEU A 36 5.53 -1.53 -0.72
N VAL A 37 5.21 -0.27 -0.42
CA VAL A 37 6.18 0.81 -0.22
C VAL A 37 5.97 1.49 1.14
N GLU A 38 7.06 1.89 1.78
CA GLU A 38 7.04 2.70 3.00
C GLU A 38 7.05 4.17 2.57
N THR A 39 5.97 4.92 2.85
CA THR A 39 5.80 6.29 2.34
C THR A 39 5.81 7.37 3.42
N GLY A 40 5.95 6.98 4.69
CA GLY A 40 6.13 7.91 5.79
C GLY A 40 6.60 7.23 7.08
N ASP A 41 6.94 8.06 8.07
CA ASP A 41 7.24 7.58 9.42
C ASP A 41 5.95 7.33 10.22
N HIS A 42 6.07 6.55 11.29
CA HIS A 42 4.93 6.23 12.16
C HIS A 42 4.23 7.46 12.76
N ASP A 43 4.92 8.61 12.85
CA ASP A 43 4.40 9.85 13.43
C ASP A 43 3.60 10.70 12.42
N SER A 44 3.77 10.46 11.12
CA SER A 44 3.17 11.26 10.04
C SER A 44 1.78 10.77 9.60
N PHE A 45 1.12 9.87 10.34
CA PHE A 45 -0.12 9.18 9.92
C PHE A 45 -0.02 8.48 8.55
N GLY A 46 1.19 8.28 8.01
CA GLY A 46 1.46 7.67 6.71
C GLY A 46 2.48 6.56 6.89
N GLY A 47 2.01 5.32 6.78
CA GLY A 47 2.80 4.11 6.97
C GLY A 47 3.19 3.45 5.64
N PHE A 48 2.72 2.22 5.48
CA PHE A 48 2.89 1.46 4.24
C PHE A 48 1.72 1.70 3.29
N GLU A 49 2.03 1.83 2.01
CA GLU A 49 1.06 1.97 0.92
C GLU A 49 1.34 0.93 -0.16
N VAL A 50 0.34 0.68 -1.00
CA VAL A 50 0.54 -0.10 -2.22
C VAL A 50 0.73 0.85 -3.38
N LEU A 51 1.90 0.78 -4.01
CA LEU A 51 2.20 1.46 -5.25
C LEU A 51 1.88 0.54 -6.42
N PHE A 52 0.91 0.95 -7.24
CA PHE A 52 0.55 0.28 -8.49
C PHE A 52 1.14 1.02 -9.70
N TYR A 53 1.88 0.29 -10.53
CA TYR A 53 2.51 0.76 -11.75
C TYR A 53 1.79 0.21 -12.98
N CYS A 54 1.06 1.07 -13.69
CA CYS A 54 0.34 0.70 -14.91
C CYS A 54 1.28 0.55 -16.11
N HIS A 55 1.28 -0.61 -16.77
CA HIS A 55 2.13 -0.86 -17.94
C HIS A 55 1.70 -0.03 -19.14
N ALA A 56 0.40 0.05 -19.42
CA ALA A 56 -0.12 0.82 -20.55
C ALA A 56 0.25 2.32 -20.47
N CYS A 57 0.11 2.93 -19.29
CA CYS A 57 0.49 4.34 -19.11
C CYS A 57 2.01 4.53 -19.20
N ARG A 58 2.79 3.63 -18.60
CA ARG A 58 4.26 3.67 -18.69
C ARG A 58 4.72 3.62 -20.14
N ASP A 59 4.17 2.70 -20.93
CA ASP A 59 4.59 2.46 -22.32
C ASP A 59 4.20 3.64 -23.23
N ASN A 60 3.16 4.41 -22.87
CA ASN A 60 2.74 5.63 -23.55
C ASN A 60 3.44 6.91 -23.06
N GLY A 61 4.19 6.84 -21.95
CA GLY A 61 4.79 8.02 -21.31
C GLY A 61 3.80 8.88 -20.49
N ASP A 62 2.66 8.31 -20.12
CA ASP A 62 1.64 8.93 -19.28
C ASP A 62 1.89 8.69 -17.78
N PRO A 63 1.26 9.45 -16.87
CA PRO A 63 1.28 9.18 -15.43
C PRO A 63 0.84 7.74 -15.13
N CYS A 64 1.74 6.93 -14.56
CA CYS A 64 1.54 5.48 -14.43
C CYS A 64 1.51 4.97 -12.98
N GLU A 65 1.80 5.82 -12.01
CA GLU A 65 1.86 5.48 -10.58
C GLU A 65 0.51 5.79 -9.90
N THR A 66 0.04 4.87 -9.07
CA THR A 66 -1.15 5.05 -8.22
C THR A 66 -0.87 4.49 -6.84
N PHE A 67 -1.10 5.30 -5.81
CA PHE A 67 -0.91 4.90 -4.41
C PHE A 67 -2.26 4.51 -3.80
N PHE A 68 -2.29 3.37 -3.12
CA PHE A 68 -3.43 2.89 -2.35
C PHE A 68 -3.05 2.82 -0.88
N THR A 69 -3.74 3.62 -0.07
CA THR A 69 -3.56 3.62 1.37
C THR A 69 -4.00 2.28 1.97
N LEU A 70 -3.16 1.74 2.86
CA LEU A 70 -3.51 0.59 3.69
C LEU A 70 -4.13 1.07 4.99
N ASP A 71 -5.21 0.41 5.44
CA ASP A 71 -5.84 0.72 6.73
C ASP A 71 -5.10 -0.01 7.85
N THR A 72 -3.89 0.46 8.16
CA THR A 72 -3.12 0.00 9.31
C THR A 72 -3.53 0.83 10.52
N HIS A 73 -4.55 0.35 11.25
CA HIS A 73 -5.15 1.02 12.40
C HIS A 73 -4.10 1.66 13.35
N PRO A 74 -4.36 2.87 13.90
CA PRO A 74 -3.41 3.62 14.75
C PRO A 74 -3.05 2.96 16.10
N ASP A 75 -3.68 1.83 16.45
CA ASP A 75 -3.35 1.07 17.67
C ASP A 75 -2.06 0.25 17.54
N TYR A 76 -1.40 0.28 16.39
CA TYR A 76 -0.14 -0.42 16.15
C TYR A 76 1.06 0.31 16.75
N LYS A 77 1.34 0.05 18.03
CA LYS A 77 2.61 0.47 18.65
C LYS A 77 3.71 -0.54 18.31
N SER A 78 4.77 -0.05 17.65
CA SER A 78 6.03 -0.77 17.50
C SER A 78 6.63 -1.04 18.88
N GLU A 79 6.99 -2.30 19.18
CA GLU A 79 7.66 -2.71 20.43
C GLU A 79 9.11 -2.18 20.57
N LYS A 80 9.44 -1.04 19.95
CA LYS A 80 10.76 -0.38 20.07
C LYS A 80 10.78 0.79 21.06
N GLU A 81 9.77 0.89 21.91
CA GLU A 81 9.81 1.78 23.07
C GLU A 81 9.59 0.97 24.36
N SER A 82 10.68 0.42 24.89
CA SER A 82 10.79 -0.05 26.28
C SER A 82 12.20 0.22 26.80
#